data_AF-A0A3C1T862-F1
#
_entry.id   AF-A0A3C1T862-F1
#
_cell.length_a   1.000
_cell.length_b   1.000
_cell.length_c   1.000
_cell.angle_alpha   90.00
_cell.angle_beta   90.00
_cell.angle_gamma   90.00
#
_symmetry.space_group_name_H-M   'P 1'
#
loop_
_entity.id
_entity.type
_entity.pdbx_description
1 polymer ?
#
loop_
_entity_poly.entity_id
_entity_poly.type
_entity_poly.pdbx_seq_one_letter_code
_entity_poly.pdbx_strand_id
1 'polypeptide(L)'
;MIDIPSYRFYRFLSDYILAYTFAVIILFVLFLFLRNRWRNETYNFLYVQNTLLAWINLLTILSNLTELFIAWYGQNTYEWYAFRSGETFSFTRYYTHMALTLLPGLLFFFRRFRTSWLLTIVFVLLQNAGAIGRLFSYNADYLPSSWSYYPVELIKAHVINSVIITGLLVFLYWWANQRRKLPYPSLFLKQHVQ
;
A
#
# COMPACT_ATOMS: atom_id res chain seq x y z
N MET A 1 -22.43 -15.83 12.12
CA MET A 1 -21.01 -15.47 12.29
C MET A 1 -20.32 -15.90 11.01
N ILE A 2 -20.09 -14.99 10.08
CA ILE A 2 -19.52 -15.33 8.77
C ILE A 2 -18.02 -15.47 9.01
N ASP A 3 -17.51 -16.71 8.96
CA ASP A 3 -16.08 -16.95 8.96
C ASP A 3 -15.49 -16.26 7.74
N ILE A 4 -14.84 -15.11 7.95
CA ILE A 4 -14.03 -14.49 6.92
C ILE A 4 -12.92 -15.49 6.65
N PRO A 5 -12.86 -16.11 5.45
CA PRO A 5 -11.86 -17.11 5.20
C PRO A 5 -10.48 -16.47 5.38
N SER A 6 -9.61 -17.16 6.11
CA SER A 6 -8.35 -16.62 6.64
C SER A 6 -7.49 -15.90 5.59
N TYR A 7 -7.53 -16.34 4.33
CA TYR A 7 -6.83 -15.70 3.21
C TYR A 7 -7.28 -14.25 2.94
N ARG A 8 -8.56 -13.90 3.13
CA ARG A 8 -9.05 -12.53 2.94
C ARG A 8 -8.52 -11.57 4.00
N PHE A 9 -8.34 -12.08 5.23
CA PHE A 9 -7.70 -11.31 6.31
C PHE A 9 -6.23 -11.05 6.01
N TYR A 10 -5.46 -12.07 5.59
CA TYR A 10 -4.05 -11.89 5.20
C TYR A 10 -3.89 -10.93 4.03
N ARG A 11 -4.82 -10.97 3.06
CA ARG A 11 -4.85 -10.02 1.95
C ARG A 11 -5.04 -8.58 2.43
N PHE A 12 -6.08 -8.34 3.24
CA PHE A 12 -6.38 -7.01 3.78
C PHE A 12 -5.18 -6.46 4.58
N LEU A 13 -4.57 -7.32 5.41
CA LEU A 13 -3.37 -6.97 6.16
C LEU A 13 -2.21 -6.62 5.22
N SER A 14 -1.96 -7.41 4.17
CA SER A 14 -0.88 -7.15 3.21
C SER A 14 -1.08 -5.83 2.46
N ASP A 15 -2.30 -5.55 2.00
CA ASP A 15 -2.65 -4.30 1.30
C ASP A 15 -2.49 -3.08 2.21
N TYR A 16 -2.86 -3.21 3.49
CA TYR A 16 -2.68 -2.16 4.49
C TYR A 16 -1.20 -1.86 4.78
N ILE A 17 -0.37 -2.90 4.90
CA ILE A 17 1.08 -2.74 5.14
C ILE A 17 1.76 -2.14 3.89
N LEU A 18 1.34 -2.48 2.67
CA LEU A 18 1.81 -1.83 1.43
C LEU A 18 1.48 -0.34 1.41
N ALA A 19 0.26 0.04 1.79
CA ALA A 19 -0.12 1.45 1.87
C ALA A 19 0.69 2.22 2.93
N TYR A 20 0.97 1.59 4.08
CA TYR A 20 1.79 2.18 5.13
C TYR A 20 3.25 2.40 4.70
N THR A 21 3.87 1.37 4.10
CA THR A 21 5.27 1.44 3.62
C THR A 21 5.44 2.51 2.54
N PHE A 22 4.43 2.74 1.71
CA PHE A 22 4.40 3.87 0.78
C PHE A 22 4.45 5.24 1.47
N ALA A 23 3.55 5.47 2.43
CA ALA A 23 3.50 6.74 3.14
C ALA A 23 4.85 7.06 3.82
N VAL A 24 5.47 6.04 4.42
CA VAL A 24 6.80 6.13 5.02
C VAL A 24 7.85 6.50 3.98
N ILE A 25 7.90 5.80 2.84
CA ILE A 25 8.89 6.07 1.78
C ILE A 25 8.75 7.50 1.22
N ILE A 26 7.52 7.97 0.97
CA ILE A 26 7.30 9.36 0.51
C ILE A 26 7.85 10.35 1.54
N LEU A 27 7.52 10.17 2.82
CA LEU A 27 8.01 11.05 3.87
C LEU A 27 9.54 11.09 3.91
N PHE A 28 10.21 9.94 3.79
CA PHE A 28 11.67 9.87 3.78
C PHE A 28 12.32 10.48 2.53
N VAL A 29 11.70 10.32 1.36
CA VAL A 29 12.11 11.03 0.15
C VAL A 29 11.96 12.55 0.34
N LEU A 30 10.86 13.01 0.94
CA LEU A 30 10.64 14.42 1.25
C LEU A 30 11.70 14.95 2.24
N PHE A 31 12.07 14.15 3.24
CA PHE A 31 13.16 14.46 4.18
C PHE A 31 14.52 14.56 3.49
N LEU A 32 14.82 13.74 2.47
CA LEU A 32 16.03 13.86 1.65
C LEU A 32 16.13 15.23 0.97
N PHE A 33 15.00 15.75 0.47
CA PHE A 33 14.96 17.09 -0.14
C PHE A 33 15.06 18.22 0.88
N LEU A 34 14.44 18.06 2.06
CA LEU A 34 14.39 19.11 3.09
C LEU A 34 15.66 19.20 3.94
N ARG A 35 16.47 18.13 4.04
CA ARG A 35 17.61 18.10 4.98
C ARG A 35 18.75 17.19 4.49
N ASN A 36 19.80 17.81 3.93
CA ASN A 36 21.00 17.10 3.45
C ASN A 36 21.83 16.44 4.58
N ARG A 37 21.65 16.85 5.85
CA ARG A 37 22.45 16.38 7.00
C ARG A 37 22.27 14.88 7.32
N TRP A 38 21.15 14.27 6.91
CA TRP A 38 20.77 12.90 7.29
C TRP A 38 20.77 11.93 6.10
N ARG A 39 21.55 12.24 5.06
CA ARG A 39 21.51 11.53 3.78
C ARG A 39 21.90 10.05 3.92
N ASN A 40 22.92 9.73 4.71
CA ASN A 40 23.41 8.35 4.88
C ASN A 40 22.41 7.44 5.60
N GLU A 41 21.88 7.90 6.73
CA GLU A 41 20.84 7.16 7.49
C GLU A 41 19.58 6.95 6.64
N THR A 42 19.21 7.94 5.82
CA THR A 42 18.04 7.84 4.96
C THR A 42 18.21 6.78 3.86
N TYR A 43 19.41 6.64 3.28
CA TYR A 43 19.67 5.58 2.31
C TYR A 43 19.63 4.17 2.93
N ASN A 44 20.18 4.01 4.14
CA ASN A 44 20.09 2.74 4.87
C ASN A 44 18.63 2.39 5.18
N PHE A 45 17.85 3.37 5.64
CA PHE A 45 16.43 3.17 5.91
C PHE A 45 15.63 2.84 4.64
N LEU A 46 15.86 3.55 3.54
CA LEU A 46 15.23 3.24 2.24
C LEU A 46 15.54 1.81 1.79
N TYR A 47 16.78 1.34 1.99
CA TYR A 47 17.15 -0.02 1.65
C TYR A 47 16.38 -1.07 2.47
N VAL A 48 16.20 -0.84 3.77
CA VAL A 48 15.41 -1.71 4.65
C VAL A 48 13.94 -1.70 4.23
N GLN A 49 13.37 -0.52 3.98
CA GLN A 49 11.98 -0.37 3.53
C GLN A 49 11.71 -1.05 2.18
N ASN A 50 12.62 -0.89 1.21
CA ASN A 50 12.50 -1.55 -0.08
C ASN A 50 12.63 -3.07 0.00
N THR A 51 13.37 -3.57 1.00
CA THR A 51 13.45 -5.00 1.27
C THR A 51 12.14 -5.52 1.87
N LEU A 52 11.55 -4.79 2.82
CA LEU A 52 10.23 -5.13 3.38
C LEU A 52 9.15 -5.11 2.29
N LEU A 53 9.15 -4.11 1.42
CA LEU A 53 8.25 -4.03 0.27
C LEU A 53 8.35 -5.27 -0.62
N ALA A 54 9.55 -5.77 -0.91
CA ALA A 54 9.72 -6.97 -1.73
C ALA A 54 9.00 -8.19 -1.12
N TRP A 55 9.15 -8.39 0.20
CA TRP A 55 8.52 -9.49 0.92
C TRP A 55 7.00 -9.37 0.98
N ILE A 56 6.47 -8.17 1.24
CA ILE A 56 5.02 -7.96 1.31
C ILE A 56 4.39 -8.15 -0.06
N ASN A 57 5.04 -7.67 -1.13
CA ASN A 57 4.58 -7.92 -2.49
C ASN A 57 4.46 -9.43 -2.79
N LEU A 58 5.44 -10.24 -2.37
CA LEU A 58 5.35 -11.70 -2.49
C LEU A 58 4.15 -12.28 -1.76
N LEU A 59 3.85 -11.82 -0.54
CA LEU A 59 2.66 -12.26 0.20
C LEU A 59 1.36 -11.88 -0.53
N THR A 60 1.28 -10.67 -1.07
CA THR A 60 0.11 -10.20 -1.83
C THR A 60 -0.08 -11.02 -3.11
N ILE A 61 1.00 -11.36 -3.82
CA ILE A 61 0.96 -12.22 -5.02
C ILE A 61 0.47 -13.62 -4.65
N LEU A 62 1.03 -14.23 -3.61
CA LEU A 62 0.60 -15.54 -3.13
C LEU A 62 -0.89 -15.55 -2.78
N SER A 63 -1.36 -14.55 -2.03
CA SER A 63 -2.77 -14.43 -1.68
C SER A 63 -3.69 -14.28 -2.89
N ASN A 64 -3.28 -13.48 -3.89
CA ASN A 64 -4.04 -13.32 -5.12
C ASN A 64 -4.07 -14.63 -5.92
N LEU A 65 -2.95 -15.33 -6.05
CA LEU A 65 -2.88 -16.63 -6.74
C LEU A 65 -3.70 -17.71 -6.05
N THR A 66 -3.70 -17.76 -4.72
CA THR A 66 -4.54 -18.70 -3.98
C THR A 66 -6.03 -18.41 -4.18
N GLU A 67 -6.43 -17.15 -4.28
CA GLU A 67 -7.83 -16.78 -4.56
C GLU A 67 -8.26 -17.24 -5.96
N LEU A 68 -7.41 -17.02 -6.97
CA LEU A 68 -7.62 -17.55 -8.32
C LEU A 68 -7.67 -19.08 -8.32
N PHE A 69 -6.75 -19.73 -7.60
CA PHE A 69 -6.68 -21.20 -7.52
C PHE A 69 -7.92 -21.78 -6.86
N ILE A 70 -8.38 -21.23 -5.74
CA ILE A 70 -9.60 -21.68 -5.05
C ILE A 70 -10.82 -21.48 -5.94
N ALA A 71 -10.96 -20.31 -6.58
CA ALA A 71 -12.10 -20.03 -7.46
C ALA A 71 -12.14 -20.96 -8.69
N TRP A 72 -10.98 -21.35 -9.22
CA TRP A 72 -10.87 -22.27 -10.35
C TRP A 72 -11.05 -23.74 -9.93
N TYR A 73 -10.37 -24.17 -8.86
CA TYR A 73 -10.38 -25.54 -8.36
C TYR A 73 -11.71 -25.93 -7.71
N GLY A 74 -12.35 -24.99 -7.01
CA GLY A 74 -13.63 -25.20 -6.35
C GLY A 74 -14.79 -25.47 -7.32
N GLN A 75 -14.62 -25.18 -8.61
CA GLN A 75 -15.62 -25.34 -9.69
C GLN A 75 -17.00 -24.70 -9.39
N ASN A 76 -17.09 -23.86 -8.37
CA ASN A 76 -18.30 -23.16 -8.01
C ASN A 76 -18.55 -22.06 -9.04
N THR A 77 -19.66 -22.20 -9.77
CA THR A 77 -20.02 -21.26 -10.84
C THR A 77 -20.15 -19.83 -10.32
N TYR A 78 -20.57 -19.64 -9.07
CA TYR A 78 -20.70 -18.32 -8.46
C TYR A 78 -19.36 -17.69 -8.09
N GLU A 79 -18.41 -18.46 -7.57
CA GLU A 79 -17.05 -17.96 -7.25
C GLU A 79 -16.27 -17.66 -8.52
N TRP A 80 -16.35 -18.54 -9.51
CA TRP A 80 -15.74 -18.31 -10.81
C TRP A 80 -16.38 -17.14 -11.57
N TYR A 81 -17.70 -16.99 -11.46
CA TYR A 81 -18.41 -15.83 -12.01
C TYR A 81 -17.95 -14.54 -11.32
N ALA A 82 -17.95 -14.48 -9.99
CA ALA A 82 -17.47 -13.32 -9.24
C ALA A 82 -16.02 -12.95 -9.60
N PHE A 83 -15.16 -13.95 -9.84
CA PHE A 83 -13.79 -13.75 -10.30
C PHE A 83 -13.67 -13.30 -11.76
N ARG A 84 -14.65 -13.60 -12.63
CA ARG A 84 -14.61 -13.28 -14.08
C ARG A 84 -15.34 -11.98 -14.43
N SER A 85 -16.45 -11.69 -13.76
CA SER A 85 -17.41 -10.64 -14.10
C SER A 85 -17.42 -9.47 -13.12
N GLY A 86 -16.85 -9.62 -11.91
CA GLY A 86 -16.77 -8.53 -10.95
C GLY A 86 -16.04 -7.33 -11.59
N GLU A 87 -16.59 -6.13 -11.52
CA GLU A 87 -16.01 -4.96 -12.18
C GLU A 87 -14.58 -4.62 -11.72
N THR A 88 -14.15 -5.13 -10.55
CA THR A 88 -12.77 -5.14 -10.04
C THR A 88 -11.94 -6.34 -10.51
N PHE A 89 -12.62 -7.45 -10.80
CA PHE A 89 -12.06 -8.73 -11.23
C PHE A 89 -12.34 -9.02 -12.70
N SER A 90 -12.59 -8.00 -13.54
CA SER A 90 -12.40 -8.19 -14.98
C SER A 90 -11.00 -8.76 -15.14
N PHE A 91 -10.86 -9.92 -15.78
CA PHE A 91 -9.58 -10.63 -15.91
C PHE A 91 -8.42 -9.68 -16.23
N THR A 92 -8.66 -8.70 -17.10
CA THR A 92 -7.73 -7.64 -17.44
C THR A 92 -7.30 -6.78 -16.24
N ARG A 93 -8.23 -6.30 -15.42
CA ARG A 93 -7.93 -5.48 -14.22
C ARG A 93 -7.21 -6.31 -13.16
N TYR A 94 -7.61 -7.56 -12.96
CA TYR A 94 -6.93 -8.47 -12.02
C TYR A 94 -5.48 -8.73 -12.44
N TYR A 95 -5.24 -9.08 -13.71
CA TYR A 95 -3.88 -9.30 -14.22
C TYR A 95 -3.06 -8.02 -14.27
N THR A 96 -3.68 -6.88 -14.60
CA THR A 96 -3.00 -5.59 -14.56
C THR A 96 -2.55 -5.27 -13.14
N HIS A 97 -3.43 -5.49 -12.16
CA HIS A 97 -3.07 -5.32 -10.76
C HIS A 97 -1.93 -6.28 -10.35
N MET A 98 -2.05 -7.56 -10.69
CA MET A 98 -1.05 -8.56 -10.35
C MET A 98 0.29 -8.23 -10.99
N ALA A 99 0.32 -7.72 -12.23
CA ALA A 99 1.53 -7.28 -12.91
C ALA A 99 2.16 -6.04 -12.24
N LEU A 100 1.35 -5.05 -11.86
CA LEU A 100 1.80 -3.82 -11.20
C LEU A 100 2.36 -4.06 -9.79
N THR A 101 2.00 -5.16 -9.12
CA THR A 101 2.56 -5.57 -7.82
C THR A 101 3.70 -6.58 -7.95
N LEU A 102 3.58 -7.53 -8.89
CA LEU A 102 4.60 -8.54 -9.18
C LEU A 102 5.90 -7.93 -9.67
N LEU A 103 5.85 -7.04 -10.67
CA LEU A 103 7.06 -6.52 -11.30
C LEU A 103 7.93 -5.75 -10.29
N PRO A 104 7.39 -4.81 -9.50
CA PRO A 104 8.20 -4.12 -8.48
C PRO A 104 8.72 -5.06 -7.39
N GLY A 105 7.88 -5.98 -6.90
CA GLY A 105 8.27 -6.94 -5.87
C GLY A 105 9.47 -7.79 -6.27
N LEU A 106 9.47 -8.29 -7.51
CA LEU A 106 10.59 -9.07 -8.06
C LEU A 106 11.83 -8.20 -8.32
N LEU A 107 11.65 -6.99 -8.86
CA LEU A 107 12.77 -6.09 -9.15
C LEU A 107 13.48 -5.62 -7.89
N PHE A 108 12.78 -5.48 -6.77
CA PHE A 108 13.39 -5.15 -5.49
C PHE A 108 14.29 -6.26 -4.91
N PHE A 109 14.31 -7.49 -5.44
CA PHE A 109 15.33 -8.45 -5.00
C PHE A 109 16.74 -8.03 -5.43
N PHE A 110 16.88 -7.37 -6.58
CA PHE A 110 18.18 -6.90 -7.03
C PHE A 110 18.61 -5.65 -6.25
N ARG A 111 19.86 -5.68 -5.76
CA ARG A 111 20.45 -4.62 -4.95
C ARG A 111 20.37 -3.24 -5.63
N ARG A 112 20.57 -3.20 -6.95
CA ARG A 112 20.60 -1.96 -7.75
C ARG A 112 19.26 -1.18 -7.72
N PHE A 113 18.14 -1.88 -7.66
CA PHE A 113 16.82 -1.24 -7.58
C PHE A 113 16.51 -0.77 -6.16
N ARG A 114 16.94 -1.49 -5.12
CA ARG A 114 16.70 -1.10 -3.71
C ARG A 114 17.48 0.11 -3.24
N THR A 115 18.61 0.42 -3.85
CA THR A 115 19.44 1.57 -3.46
C THR A 115 19.04 2.87 -4.14
N SER A 116 18.20 2.82 -5.17
CA SER A 116 17.81 4.00 -5.95
C SER A 116 16.49 4.58 -5.44
N TRP A 117 16.56 5.79 -4.88
CA TRP A 117 15.38 6.51 -4.39
C TRP A 117 14.39 6.87 -5.52
N LEU A 118 14.90 7.19 -6.72
CA LEU A 118 14.06 7.48 -7.89
C LEU A 118 13.25 6.26 -8.34
N LEU A 119 13.91 5.11 -8.45
CA LEU A 119 13.25 3.86 -8.85
C LEU A 119 12.23 3.43 -7.80
N THR A 120 12.56 3.66 -6.52
CA THR A 120 11.65 3.41 -5.41
C THR A 120 10.34 4.20 -5.58
N ILE A 121 10.39 5.50 -5.86
CA ILE A 121 9.19 6.32 -6.05
C ILE A 121 8.32 5.78 -7.19
N VAL A 122 8.94 5.53 -8.36
CA VAL A 122 8.22 5.02 -9.54
C VAL A 122 7.51 3.71 -9.20
N PHE A 123 8.23 2.78 -8.58
CA PHE A 123 7.68 1.47 -8.23
C PHE A 123 6.56 1.54 -7.20
N VAL A 124 6.65 2.44 -6.23
CA VAL A 124 5.60 2.53 -5.21
C VAL A 124 4.36 3.28 -5.73
N LEU A 125 4.53 4.23 -6.65
CA LEU A 125 3.40 4.84 -7.37
C LEU A 125 2.65 3.81 -8.22
N LEU A 126 3.37 2.95 -8.95
CA LEU A 126 2.78 1.88 -9.76
C LEU A 126 1.99 0.88 -8.89
N GLN A 127 2.52 0.50 -7.73
CA GLN A 127 1.83 -0.40 -6.80
C GLN A 127 0.54 0.21 -6.22
N ASN A 128 0.57 1.48 -5.82
CA ASN A 128 -0.60 2.16 -5.24
C ASN A 128 -1.70 2.41 -6.26
N ALA A 129 -1.35 2.74 -7.51
CA ALA A 129 -2.31 2.81 -8.60
C ALA A 129 -3.06 1.47 -8.76
N GLY A 130 -2.36 0.35 -8.56
CA GLY A 130 -2.98 -0.97 -8.53
C GLY A 130 -3.91 -1.21 -7.33
N ALA A 131 -3.58 -0.72 -6.14
CA ALA A 131 -4.34 -0.99 -4.91
C ALA A 131 -5.68 -0.24 -4.84
N ILE A 132 -5.75 0.99 -5.37
CA ILE A 132 -6.96 1.84 -5.37
C ILE A 132 -8.10 1.20 -6.17
N GLY A 133 -7.80 0.41 -7.20
CA GLY A 133 -8.81 -0.37 -7.93
C GLY A 133 -9.59 -1.33 -7.02
N ARG A 134 -8.95 -1.82 -5.94
CA ARG A 134 -9.42 -2.83 -4.96
C ARG A 134 -10.69 -2.52 -4.18
N LEU A 135 -10.76 -1.29 -3.69
CA LEU A 135 -11.47 -0.99 -2.44
C LEU A 135 -12.99 -0.92 -2.57
N PHE A 136 -13.56 -1.11 -3.77
CA PHE A 136 -14.91 -0.65 -4.00
C PHE A 136 -15.75 -1.45 -4.99
N SER A 137 -15.71 -2.78 -4.88
CA SER A 137 -16.63 -3.63 -5.62
C SER A 137 -17.40 -4.56 -4.70
N TYR A 138 -18.65 -4.19 -4.49
CA TYR A 138 -19.67 -5.05 -3.92
C TYR A 138 -20.95 -4.82 -4.72
N ASN A 139 -20.95 -5.23 -5.99
CA ASN A 139 -22.12 -5.10 -6.86
C ASN A 139 -22.64 -6.47 -7.35
N ALA A 140 -21.93 -7.57 -7.09
CA ALA A 140 -22.27 -8.90 -7.60
C ALA A 140 -22.36 -9.92 -6.47
N ASP A 141 -23.60 -10.20 -6.05
CA ASP A 141 -23.95 -11.29 -5.14
C ASP A 141 -24.52 -12.49 -5.93
N TYR A 142 -24.88 -13.57 -5.23
CA TYR A 142 -25.45 -14.80 -5.80
C TYR A 142 -26.70 -14.57 -6.68
N LEU A 143 -27.46 -13.51 -6.43
CA LEU A 143 -28.69 -13.20 -7.19
C LEU A 143 -28.45 -12.03 -8.17
N PRO A 144 -28.63 -12.24 -9.49
CA PRO A 144 -28.54 -11.16 -10.47
C PRO A 144 -29.56 -10.04 -10.27
N SER A 145 -30.69 -10.32 -9.63
CA SER A 145 -31.74 -9.33 -9.37
C SER A 145 -31.36 -8.29 -8.30
N SER A 146 -30.33 -8.54 -7.48
CA SER A 146 -29.84 -7.59 -6.49
C SER A 146 -28.67 -6.74 -7.00
N TRP A 147 -28.20 -6.97 -8.23
CA TRP A 147 -27.07 -6.23 -8.76
C TRP A 147 -27.50 -4.80 -9.07
N SER A 148 -26.78 -3.84 -8.49
CA SER A 148 -26.98 -2.42 -8.76
C SER A 148 -25.66 -1.81 -9.22
N TYR A 149 -25.71 -1.11 -10.36
CA TYR A 149 -24.58 -0.33 -10.85
C TYR A 149 -24.60 1.01 -10.12
N TYR A 150 -23.95 1.05 -8.97
CA TYR A 150 -23.81 2.28 -8.23
C TYR A 150 -22.70 3.12 -8.90
N PRO A 151 -22.95 4.36 -9.37
CA PRO A 151 -21.93 5.24 -9.94
C PRO A 151 -21.10 5.83 -8.79
N VAL A 152 -20.34 4.98 -8.11
CA VAL A 152 -19.60 5.37 -6.91
C VAL A 152 -18.35 6.20 -7.28
N GLU A 153 -17.99 6.38 -8.55
CA GLU A 153 -16.70 6.97 -8.97
C GLU A 153 -16.46 8.40 -8.45
N LEU A 154 -17.49 9.26 -8.51
CA LEU A 154 -17.40 10.64 -8.01
C LEU A 154 -17.34 10.70 -6.48
N ILE A 155 -18.22 9.94 -5.80
CA ILE A 155 -18.26 9.88 -4.34
C ILE A 155 -16.96 9.27 -3.79
N LYS A 156 -16.41 8.25 -4.45
CA LYS A 156 -15.10 7.63 -4.17
C LYS A 156 -13.99 8.67 -4.21
N ALA A 157 -13.90 9.42 -5.31
CA ALA A 157 -12.87 10.43 -5.48
C ALA A 157 -12.98 11.50 -4.38
N HIS A 158 -14.18 11.95 -4.06
CA HIS A 158 -14.41 12.93 -2.99
C HIS A 158 -14.02 12.41 -1.59
N VAL A 159 -14.35 11.16 -1.26
CA VAL A 159 -14.00 10.56 0.03
C VAL A 159 -12.49 10.34 0.16
N ILE A 160 -11.83 9.85 -0.91
CA ILE A 160 -10.37 9.68 -0.92
C ILE A 160 -9.68 11.05 -0.77
N ASN A 161 -10.13 12.04 -1.54
CA ASN A 161 -9.58 13.39 -1.48
C ASN A 161 -9.78 14.02 -0.10
N SER A 162 -10.94 13.87 0.53
CA SER A 162 -11.19 14.42 1.86
C SER A 162 -10.30 13.77 2.93
N VAL A 163 -10.14 12.44 2.90
CA VAL A 163 -9.25 11.73 3.84
C VAL A 163 -7.79 12.16 3.68
N ILE A 164 -7.31 12.31 2.44
CA ILE A 164 -5.95 12.78 2.16
C ILE A 164 -5.76 14.21 2.70
N ILE A 165 -6.70 15.12 2.43
CA ILE A 165 -6.65 16.50 2.88
C ILE A 165 -6.68 16.58 4.41
N THR A 166 -7.59 15.87 5.06
CA THR A 166 -7.69 15.85 6.53
C THR A 166 -6.42 15.25 7.15
N GLY A 167 -5.88 14.17 6.58
CA GLY A 167 -4.62 13.58 7.01
C GLY A 167 -3.44 14.55 6.89
N LEU A 168 -3.35 15.29 5.78
CA LEU A 168 -2.34 16.33 5.58
C LEU A 168 -2.51 17.48 6.58
N LEU A 169 -3.74 17.95 6.84
CA LEU A 169 -4.00 19.01 7.82
C LEU A 169 -3.62 18.59 9.23
N VAL A 170 -3.96 17.36 9.64
CA VAL A 170 -3.57 16.80 10.95
C VAL A 170 -2.05 16.66 11.05
N PHE A 171 -1.39 16.19 9.98
CA PHE A 171 0.07 16.10 9.93
C PHE A 171 0.73 17.47 10.04
N LEU A 172 0.25 18.48 9.29
CA LEU A 172 0.77 19.84 9.33
C LEU A 172 0.52 20.49 10.70
N TYR A 173 -0.65 20.27 11.31
CA TYR A 173 -0.95 20.71 12.66
C TYR A 173 0.01 20.09 13.68
N TRP A 174 0.20 18.76 13.64
CA TRP A 174 1.15 18.06 14.49
C TRP A 174 2.58 18.58 14.27
N TRP A 175 3.01 18.73 13.03
CA TRP A 175 4.34 19.23 12.67
C TRP A 175 4.57 20.66 13.17
N ALA A 176 3.60 21.55 12.98
CA ALA A 176 3.64 22.93 13.49
C ALA A 176 3.71 22.95 15.03
N ASN A 177 3.00 22.05 15.70
CA ASN A 177 3.01 21.92 17.16
C ASN A 177 4.35 21.36 17.68
N GLN A 178 5.02 20.46 16.95
CA GLN A 178 6.34 19.96 17.34
C GLN A 178 7.42 21.05 17.27
N ARG A 179 7.30 22.03 16.36
CA ARG A 179 8.22 23.19 16.36
C ARG A 179 8.09 24.06 17.62
N ARG A 180 6.95 23.98 18.33
CA ARG A 180 6.71 24.70 19.59
C ARG A 180 7.22 23.95 20.82
N LYS A 181 7.55 22.66 20.69
CA LYS A 181 8.04 21.79 21.79
C LYS A 181 9.54 21.46 21.67
N LEU A 182 10.39 22.45 21.39
CA LEU A 182 11.83 22.31 21.61
C LEU A 182 12.25 22.98 22.93
N PRO A 183 12.19 22.24 24.04
CA PRO A 183 13.20 22.31 25.10
C PRO A 183 13.79 20.88 25.27
N TYR A 184 15.10 20.62 25.31
CA TYR A 184 16.19 21.35 25.96
C TYR A 184 17.53 21.12 25.22
N PRO A 185 18.43 22.12 25.19
CA PRO A 185 19.84 21.90 24.90
C PRO A 185 20.49 21.17 26.09
N SER A 186 21.38 20.22 25.79
CA SER A 186 22.41 19.68 26.69
C SER A 186 21.96 19.16 28.07
N LEU A 187 21.64 17.88 28.20
CA LEU A 187 21.62 17.19 29.51
C LEU A 187 22.45 15.89 29.57
N PHE A 188 23.14 15.50 28.48
CA PHE A 188 23.90 14.25 28.43
C PHE A 188 25.42 14.40 28.17
N LEU A 189 25.97 15.63 28.18
CA LEU A 189 27.41 15.85 27.88
C LEU A 189 28.24 16.42 29.04
N LYS A 190 27.73 16.40 30.29
CA LYS A 190 28.44 17.01 31.44
C LYS A 190 28.83 16.08 32.58
N GLN A 191 28.81 14.75 32.40
CA GLN A 191 29.08 13.81 33.51
C GLN A 191 30.34 12.93 33.37
N HIS A 192 31.20 13.15 32.38
CA HIS A 192 32.46 12.38 32.24
C HIS A 192 33.74 13.22 32.16
N VAL A 193 33.76 14.36 32.84
CA VAL A 193 35.02 15.09 33.11
C VAL A 193 35.02 15.51 34.57
N GLN A 194 35.35 14.58 35.46
CA GLN A 194 35.99 14.81 36.75
C GLN A 194 36.90 13.61 37.03
#